data_AF-A0A2T7LGE8-F1
#
_entry.id   AF-A0A2T7LGE8-F1
#
_cell.length_a   1.000
_cell.length_b   1.000
_cell.length_c   1.000
_cell.angle_alpha   90.00
_cell.angle_beta   90.00
_cell.angle_gamma   90.00
#
_symmetry.space_group_name_H-M   'P 1'
#
loop_
_entity.id
_entity.type
_entity.pdbx_description
1 polymer ?
#
loop_
_entity_poly.entity_id
_entity_poly.type
_entity_poly.pdbx_seq_one_letter_code
_entity_poly.pdbx_strand_id
1 'polypeptide(L)' 'MLFIRDQLRRAIRAAKGRCPFPVTVIIDSQSVKAASTVGQDSRGYDAGKKINGRKRHIVVDTLGLQ' A
#
# COMPACT_ATOMS: atom_id res chain seq x y z
N MET A 1 11.54 -0.58 12.50
CA MET A 1 11.50 -0.93 11.05
C MET A 1 10.75 0.13 10.25
N LEU A 2 11.17 1.40 10.34
CA LEU A 2 10.57 2.54 9.59
C LEU A 2 11.68 3.43 9.01
N PHE A 3 12.81 3.54 9.71
CA PHE A 3 13.95 4.38 9.33
C PHE A 3 14.45 4.15 7.90
N ILE A 4 14.77 2.89 7.52
CA ILE A 4 15.29 2.61 6.17
C ILE A 4 14.28 2.98 5.08
N ARG A 5 13.00 2.67 5.28
CA ARG A 5 11.93 2.98 4.31
C ARG A 5 11.78 4.49 4.13
N ASP A 6 11.80 5.24 5.22
CA ASP A 6 11.68 6.70 5.20
C ASP A 6 12.87 7.35 4.47
N GLN A 7 14.08 6.85 4.69
CA GLN A 7 15.27 7.37 4.02
C GLN A 7 15.25 7.07 2.52
N LEU A 8 14.88 5.85 2.12
CA LEU A 8 14.74 5.50 0.71
C LEU A 8 13.65 6.33 0.03
N ARG A 9 12.51 6.52 0.68
CA ARG A 9 11.43 7.38 0.17
C ARG A 9 11.93 8.80 -0.06
N ARG A 10 12.62 9.41 0.92
CA ARG A 10 13.19 10.76 0.80
C ARG A 10 14.19 10.86 -0.34
N ALA A 11 15.10 9.89 -0.46
CA ALA A 11 16.10 9.85 -1.52
C ALA A 11 15.47 9.77 -2.91
N ILE A 12 14.49 8.88 -3.10
CA ILE A 12 13.77 8.74 -4.39
C ILE A 12 13.02 10.02 -4.74
N ARG A 13 12.36 10.65 -3.76
CA ARG A 13 11.64 11.92 -3.97
C ARG A 13 12.58 13.06 -4.36
N ALA A 14 13.69 13.20 -3.66
CA ALA A 14 14.72 14.19 -3.98
C ALA A 14 15.28 13.98 -5.40
N ALA A 15 15.59 12.73 -5.76
CA ALA A 15 16.06 12.37 -7.10
C ALA A 15 15.04 12.67 -8.22
N LYS A 16 13.74 12.71 -7.89
CA LYS A 16 12.65 13.12 -8.80
C LYS A 16 12.35 14.62 -8.74
N GLY A 17 13.17 15.43 -8.08
CA GLY A 17 12.97 16.88 -7.92
C GLY A 17 11.74 17.25 -7.09
N ARG A 18 11.27 16.33 -6.23
CA ARG A 18 10.11 16.55 -5.35
C ARG A 18 10.57 16.83 -3.92
N CYS A 19 9.74 17.55 -3.15
CA CYS A 19 9.97 17.73 -1.71
C CYS A 19 10.14 16.36 -1.03
N PRO A 20 11.23 16.10 -0.29
CA PRO A 20 11.47 14.82 0.40
C PRO A 20 10.38 14.46 1.41
N PHE A 21 9.67 15.47 1.92
CA PHE A 21 8.54 15.33 2.83
C PHE A 21 7.23 15.47 2.03
N PRO A 22 6.49 14.38 1.77
CA PRO A 22 5.22 14.47 1.07
C PRO A 22 4.19 15.21 1.94
N VAL A 23 3.46 16.15 1.33
CA VAL A 23 2.35 16.89 1.96
C VAL A 23 0.97 16.39 1.49
N THR A 24 0.96 15.49 0.51
CA THR A 24 -0.24 14.89 -0.08
C THR A 24 -0.08 13.38 -0.16
N VAL A 25 -1.16 12.67 0.15
CA VAL A 25 -1.23 11.21 0.11
C VAL A 25 -2.49 10.74 -0.62
N ILE A 26 -2.42 9.55 -1.22
CA ILE A 26 -3.53 8.87 -1.88
C ILE A 26 -3.91 7.69 -1.00
N ILE A 27 -5.21 7.56 -0.73
CA ILE A 27 -5.78 6.46 0.06
C ILE A 27 -6.66 5.62 -0.85
N ASP A 28 -6.40 4.32 -0.91
CA ASP A 28 -7.24 3.38 -1.64
C ASP A 28 -7.41 2.07 -0.86
N SER A 29 -8.45 1.31 -1.25
CA SER A 29 -8.69 -0.04 -0.77
C SER A 29 -8.19 -1.09 -1.77
N GLN A 30 -7.22 -1.89 -1.32
CA GLN A 30 -6.68 -3.00 -2.09
C GLN A 30 -7.24 -4.33 -1.59
N SER A 31 -7.79 -5.14 -2.49
CA SER A 31 -8.18 -6.52 -2.21
C SER A 31 -7.07 -7.44 -2.72
N VAL A 32 -6.44 -8.20 -1.84
CA VAL A 32 -5.31 -9.07 -2.15
C VAL A 32 -5.74 -10.51 -1.98
N LYS A 33 -5.51 -11.34 -3.00
CA LYS A 33 -5.85 -12.77 -2.96
C LYS A 33 -5.12 -13.44 -1.80
N ALA A 34 -5.88 -14.14 -0.97
CA ALA A 34 -5.31 -14.86 0.16
C ALA A 34 -4.72 -16.21 -0.30
N ALA A 35 -3.67 -16.67 0.37
CA ALA A 35 -3.16 -18.02 0.21
C ALA A 35 -4.21 -19.05 0.70
N SER A 36 -4.11 -20.29 0.23
CA SER A 36 -5.01 -21.38 0.62
C SER A 36 -4.95 -21.71 2.12
N THR A 37 -3.82 -21.41 2.77
CA THR A 37 -3.60 -21.60 4.21
C THR A 37 -4.26 -20.54 5.09
N VAL A 38 -4.77 -19.45 4.51
CA VAL A 38 -5.45 -18.40 5.28
C VAL A 38 -6.87 -18.86 5.63
N GLY A 39 -7.16 -18.87 6.94
CA GLY A 39 -8.47 -19.24 7.49
C GLY A 39 -9.61 -18.45 6.87
N GLN A 40 -10.74 -19.12 6.64
CA GLN A 40 -11.93 -18.54 6.01
C GLN A 40 -12.54 -17.40 6.85
N ASP A 41 -12.42 -17.50 8.17
CA ASP A 41 -12.79 -16.50 9.17
C ASP A 41 -12.10 -15.14 8.97
N SER A 42 -10.95 -15.13 8.30
CA SER A 42 -10.11 -13.95 8.13
C SER A 42 -9.95 -13.50 6.68
N ARG A 43 -10.74 -14.05 5.74
CA ARG A 43 -10.78 -13.64 4.32
C ARG A 43 -12.22 -13.54 3.81
N GLY A 44 -12.45 -12.74 2.79
CA GLY A 44 -13.76 -12.54 2.18
C GLY A 44 -13.69 -12.47 0.66
N TYR A 45 -14.83 -12.61 -0.01
CA TYR A 45 -14.92 -12.46 -1.46
C TYR A 45 -15.31 -11.04 -1.84
N ASP A 46 -14.41 -10.34 -2.53
CA ASP A 46 -14.69 -9.08 -3.20
C ASP A 46 -15.23 -9.37 -4.60
N ALA A 47 -16.55 -9.24 -4.78
CA ALA A 47 -17.21 -9.50 -6.06
C ALA A 47 -16.83 -8.48 -7.15
N GLY A 48 -16.53 -7.24 -6.77
CA GLY A 48 -16.11 -6.20 -7.73
C GLY A 48 -14.75 -6.50 -8.35
N LYS A 49 -13.86 -7.15 -7.59
CA LYS A 49 -12.52 -7.57 -8.06
C LYS A 49 -12.43 -9.05 -8.39
N LYS A 50 -13.48 -9.83 -8.09
CA LYS A 50 -13.52 -11.30 -8.13
C LYS A 50 -12.38 -11.96 -7.35
N ILE A 51 -12.02 -11.40 -6.19
CA ILE A 51 -10.90 -11.85 -5.35
C ILE A 51 -11.44 -12.45 -4.06
N ASN A 52 -11.08 -13.70 -3.78
CA ASN A 52 -11.20 -14.28 -2.45
C ASN A 52 -9.91 -13.98 -1.66
N GLY A 53 -9.99 -13.07 -0.71
CA GLY A 53 -8.82 -12.48 -0.12
C GLY A 53 -9.08 -11.55 1.06
N ARG A 54 -8.09 -10.72 1.38
CA ARG A 54 -8.21 -9.68 2.41
C ARG A 54 -8.24 -8.32 1.75
N LYS A 55 -9.18 -7.49 2.19
CA LYS A 55 -9.20 -6.07 1.85
C LYS A 55 -8.36 -5.31 2.86
N ARG A 56 -7.50 -4.42 2.36
CA ARG A 56 -6.69 -3.51 3.17
C ARG A 56 -6.81 -2.10 2.63
N HIS A 57 -6.74 -1.12 3.52
CA HIS A 57 -6.60 0.29 3.14
C HIS A 57 -5.12 0.64 3.17
N ILE A 58 -4.62 1.27 2.11
CA ILE A 58 -3.23 1.67 2.00
C ILE A 58 -3.18 3.16 1.72
N VAL A 59 -2.18 3.79 2.31
CA VAL A 59 -1.86 5.20 2.10
C VAL A 59 -0.49 5.26 1.43
N VAL A 60 -0.41 5.86 0.26
CA VAL A 60 0.85 6.09 -0.46
C VAL A 60 1.00 7.57 -0.77
N ASP A 61 2.23 8.05 -0.98
CA ASP A 61 2.45 9.37 -1.53
C ASP A 61 2.08 9.44 -3.03
N THR A 62 2.22 10.61 -3.63
CA THR A 62 1.89 10.85 -5.05
C THR A 62 2.79 10.13 -6.06
N LEU A 63 3.89 9.52 -5.62
CA LEU A 63 4.75 8.66 -6.43
C LEU A 63 4.49 7.17 -6.16
N GLY A 64 3.49 6.84 -5.33
CA GLY A 64 3.17 5.46 -4.93
C GLY A 64 4.08 4.90 -3.84
N LEU A 65 4.87 5.74 -3.16
CA LEU A 65 5.79 5.32 -2.11
C LEU A 65 5.08 5.34 -0.76
N GLN A 66 5.24 4.27 0.02
CA GLN A 66 4.73 4.18 1.38
C GLN A 66 5.76 4.72 2.37
#